data_AF-A0A0R2DR65-F1
#
_entry.id   AF-A0A0R2DR65-F1
#
_cell.length_a   1.000
_cell.length_b   1.000
_cell.length_c   1.000
_cell.angle_alpha   90.00
_cell.angle_beta   90.00
_cell.angle_gamma   90.00
#
_symmetry.space_group_name_H-M   'P 1'
#
loop_
_entity.id
_entity.type
_entity.pdbx_description
1 polymer ?
#
loop_
_entity_poly.entity_id
_entity_poly.type
_entity_poly.pdbx_seq_one_letter_code
_entity_poly.pdbx_strand_id
1 'polypeptide(L)'
;MMNKNKILEAAQQANDDEGKRYTILASQNIIFGFYSLGLLFILTIRLLRHESLNDVLFLFLLGGLGIEISQAINKRSVVSILMSLLLIVAVVYTAWLIALGK
;
A
#
# COMPACT_ATOMS: atom_id res chain seq x y z
N MET A 1 15.62 -39.43 -20.89
CA MET A 1 16.02 -39.15 -19.49
C MET A 1 16.30 -37.67 -19.35
N MET A 2 15.56 -36.97 -18.47
CA MET A 2 15.77 -35.54 -18.22
C MET A 2 17.17 -35.35 -17.63
N ASN A 3 18.00 -34.50 -18.25
CA ASN A 3 19.39 -34.32 -17.87
C ASN A 3 19.47 -33.70 -16.46
N LYS A 4 20.08 -34.42 -15.52
CA LYS A 4 20.18 -34.08 -14.09
C LYS A 4 20.70 -32.65 -13.86
N ASN A 5 21.57 -32.16 -14.75
CA ASN A 5 22.08 -30.79 -14.71
C ASN A 5 21.00 -29.73 -14.96
N LYS A 6 20.05 -29.98 -15.88
CA LYS A 6 18.93 -29.06 -16.13
C LYS A 6 17.96 -28.96 -14.94
N ILE A 7 17.84 -30.03 -14.17
CA ILE A 7 17.02 -30.06 -12.95
C ILE A 7 17.70 -29.26 -11.84
N LEU A 8 19.02 -29.40 -11.71
CA LEU A 8 19.82 -28.67 -10.71
C LEU A 8 19.82 -27.16 -10.99
N GLU A 9 19.98 -26.78 -12.25
CA GLU A 9 19.98 -25.38 -12.70
C GLU A 9 18.61 -24.72 -12.50
N ALA A 10 17.51 -25.43 -12.82
CA ALA A 10 16.16 -24.95 -12.55
C ALA A 10 15.87 -24.79 -11.04
N ALA A 11 16.38 -25.69 -10.20
CA ALA A 11 16.23 -25.61 -8.75
C ALA A 11 17.03 -24.43 -8.15
N GLN A 12 18.24 -24.17 -8.66
CA GLN A 12 19.05 -23.02 -8.24
C GLN A 12 18.39 -21.70 -8.64
N GLN A 13 17.85 -21.62 -9.85
CA GLN A 13 17.16 -20.42 -10.34
C GLN A 13 15.88 -20.14 -9.55
N ALA A 14 15.11 -21.17 -9.19
CA ALA A 14 13.93 -21.02 -8.33
C ALA A 14 14.30 -20.49 -6.93
N ASN A 15 15.37 -21.01 -6.33
CA ASN A 15 15.84 -20.58 -5.01
C ASN A 15 16.36 -19.14 -5.01
N ASP A 16 17.07 -18.74 -6.07
CA ASP A 16 17.54 -17.35 -6.24
C ASP A 16 16.36 -16.38 -6.45
N ASP A 17 15.34 -16.79 -7.21
CA ASP A 17 14.12 -15.99 -7.41
C ASP A 17 13.31 -15.86 -6.11
N GLU A 18 13.24 -16.90 -5.29
CA GLU A 18 12.64 -16.85 -3.95
C GLU A 18 13.42 -15.91 -3.01
N GLY A 19 14.75 -15.99 -3.01
CA GLY A 19 15.61 -15.10 -2.22
C GLY A 19 15.46 -13.62 -2.61
N LYS A 20 15.39 -13.31 -3.91
CA LYS A 20 15.12 -11.95 -4.40
C LYS A 20 13.73 -11.48 -4.01
N ARG A 21 12.70 -12.32 -4.16
CA ARG A 21 11.32 -11.99 -3.74
C ARG A 21 11.23 -11.68 -2.25
N TYR A 22 11.87 -12.50 -1.41
CA TYR A 22 11.91 -12.27 0.03
C TYR A 22 12.55 -10.91 0.36
N THR A 23 13.66 -10.58 -0.29
CA THR A 23 14.37 -9.31 -0.07
C THR A 23 13.53 -8.10 -0.48
N ILE A 24 12.78 -8.20 -1.59
CA ILE A 24 11.85 -7.16 -2.05
C ILE A 24 10.69 -6.99 -1.07
N LEU A 25 10.07 -8.08 -0.63
CA LEU A 25 8.98 -8.07 0.34
C LEU A 25 9.42 -7.48 1.69
N ALA A 26 10.61 -7.87 2.17
CA ALA A 26 11.17 -7.31 3.39
C ALA A 26 11.40 -5.80 3.28
N SER A 27 11.97 -5.34 2.16
CA SER A 27 12.17 -3.91 1.89
C SER A 27 10.85 -3.14 1.83
N GLN A 28 9.83 -3.69 1.15
CA GLN A 28 8.50 -3.08 1.09
C GLN A 28 7.84 -2.98 2.47
N ASN A 29 7.96 -4.00 3.30
CA ASN A 29 7.45 -3.98 4.68
C ASN A 29 8.14 -2.92 5.54
N ILE A 30 9.46 -2.78 5.42
CA ILE A 30 10.22 -1.75 6.15
C ILE A 30 9.75 -0.35 5.71
N ILE A 31 9.64 -0.12 4.40
CA ILE A 31 9.16 1.15 3.84
C ILE A 31 7.75 1.47 4.36
N PHE A 32 6.84 0.49 4.33
CA PHE A 32 5.48 0.64 4.86
C PHE A 32 5.46 0.97 6.36
N GLY A 33 6.35 0.34 7.15
CA GLY A 33 6.54 0.63 8.56
C GLY A 33 6.94 2.08 8.82
N PHE A 34 7.91 2.59 8.06
CA PHE A 34 8.34 3.99 8.17
C PHE A 34 7.25 4.99 7.75
N TYR A 35 6.50 4.72 6.67
CA TYR A 35 5.36 5.57 6.28
C TYR A 35 4.29 5.60 7.35
N SER A 36 3.97 4.46 7.96
CA SER A 36 2.98 4.35 9.04
C SER A 36 3.41 5.12 10.29
N LEU A 37 4.69 5.01 10.67
CA LEU A 37 5.29 5.77 11.76
C LEU A 37 5.24 7.28 11.51
N GLY A 38 5.58 7.72 10.30
CA GLY A 38 5.48 9.12 9.90
C GLY A 38 4.06 9.66 10.00
N LEU A 39 3.07 8.88 9.55
CA LEU A 39 1.65 9.23 9.68
C LEU A 39 1.21 9.37 11.13
N LEU A 40 1.59 8.43 12.00
CA LEU A 40 1.30 8.49 13.43
C LEU A 40 1.94 9.71 14.09
N PHE A 41 3.16 10.05 13.68
CA PHE A 41 3.86 11.24 14.17
C PHE A 41 3.12 12.53 13.77
N ILE A 42 2.75 12.68 12.49
CA ILE A 42 1.99 13.83 11.99
C ILE A 42 0.62 13.93 12.69
N LEU A 43 -0.08 12.80 12.84
CA LEU A 43 -1.35 12.72 13.56
C LEU A 43 -1.20 13.23 15.00
N THR A 44 -0.17 12.76 15.71
CA THR A 44 0.10 13.16 17.09
C THR A 44 0.35 14.65 17.19
N ILE A 45 1.19 15.23 16.31
CA ILE A 45 1.45 16.68 16.29
C ILE A 45 0.16 17.47 16.02
N ARG A 46 -0.64 17.07 15.03
CA ARG A 46 -1.87 17.78 14.69
C ARG A 46 -2.90 17.74 15.81
N LEU A 47 -3.04 16.59 16.48
CA LEU A 47 -3.91 16.46 17.65
C LEU A 47 -3.46 17.39 18.78
N LEU A 48 -2.16 17.45 19.06
CA LEU A 48 -1.59 18.34 20.09
C LEU A 48 -1.75 19.82 19.73
N ARG A 49 -1.76 20.16 18.44
CA ARG A 49 -1.94 21.54 17.96
C ARG A 49 -3.39 21.93 17.69
N HIS A 50 -4.35 21.02 17.88
CA HIS A 50 -5.75 21.20 17.50
C HIS A 50 -5.94 21.66 16.05
N GLU A 51 -5.05 21.23 15.16
CA GLU A 51 -5.11 21.53 13.73
C GLU A 51 -6.06 20.55 13.01
N SER A 52 -6.56 20.96 11.84
CA SER A 52 -7.42 20.11 11.00
C SER A 52 -6.72 18.78 10.69
N LEU A 53 -7.45 17.67 10.77
CA LEU A 53 -6.93 16.33 10.46
C LEU A 53 -7.13 15.93 9.00
N ASN A 54 -7.63 16.85 8.16
CA ASN A 54 -8.01 16.54 6.79
C ASN A 54 -6.86 16.01 5.95
N ASP A 55 -5.65 16.57 6.10
CA ASP A 55 -4.44 16.07 5.41
C ASP A 55 -4.06 14.65 5.85
N VAL A 56 -4.21 14.34 7.14
CA VAL A 56 -3.90 13.01 7.68
C VAL A 56 -4.94 11.99 7.22
N LEU A 57 -6.22 12.36 7.25
CA LEU A 57 -7.32 11.55 6.72
C LEU A 57 -7.16 11.30 5.22
N PHE A 58 -6.79 12.32 4.45
CA PHE A 58 -6.54 12.21 3.03
C PHE A 58 -5.43 11.19 2.75
N LEU A 59 -4.30 11.28 3.45
CA LEU A 59 -3.20 10.31 3.31
C LEU A 59 -3.62 8.88 3.68
N PHE A 60 -4.45 8.73 4.73
CA PHE A 60 -4.96 7.42 5.14
C PHE A 60 -5.90 6.81 4.08
N LEU A 61 -6.80 7.63 3.54
CA LEU A 61 -7.71 7.23 2.46
C LEU A 61 -6.94 6.88 1.19
N LEU A 62 -5.91 7.65 0.85
CA LEU A 62 -5.08 7.42 -0.33
C LEU A 62 -4.27 6.12 -0.21
N GLY A 63 -3.75 5.82 0.99
CA GLY A 63 -3.14 4.53 1.29
C GLY A 63 -4.12 3.35 1.16
N GLY A 64 -5.33 3.49 1.74
CA GLY A 64 -6.39 2.48 1.64
C GLY A 64 -6.86 2.26 0.20
N LEU A 65 -6.98 3.33 -0.59
CA LEU A 65 -7.30 3.26 -2.01
C LEU A 65 -6.26 2.46 -2.79
N GLY A 66 -4.97 2.68 -2.53
CA GLY A 66 -3.89 1.90 -3.17
C GLY A 66 -3.99 0.40 -2.89
N ILE A 67 -4.34 0.03 -1.65
CA ILE A 67 -4.56 -1.36 -1.24
C ILE A 67 -5.77 -1.96 -1.98
N GLU A 68 -6.90 -1.27 -2.00
CA GLU A 68 -8.12 -1.74 -2.66
C GLU A 68 -7.93 -1.86 -4.19
N ILE A 69 -7.25 -0.92 -4.84
CA ILE A 69 -6.94 -1.02 -6.28
C ILE A 69 -6.09 -2.27 -6.56
N SER A 70 -5.07 -2.53 -5.73
CA SER A 70 -4.23 -3.74 -5.87
C SER A 70 -5.06 -5.01 -5.70
N GLN A 71 -6.00 -5.04 -4.74
CA GLN A 71 -6.90 -6.17 -4.53
C GLN A 71 -7.91 -6.34 -5.68
N ALA A 72 -8.47 -5.26 -6.19
CA ALA A 72 -9.40 -5.29 -7.32
C ALA A 72 -8.74 -5.85 -8.58
N ILE A 73 -7.49 -5.46 -8.87
CA ILE A 73 -6.73 -5.96 -10.02
C ILE A 73 -6.40 -7.45 -9.86
N ASN A 74 -5.90 -7.86 -8.69
CA ASN A 74 -5.41 -9.22 -8.48
C ASN A 74 -6.51 -10.26 -8.22
N LYS A 75 -7.59 -9.88 -7.50
CA LYS A 75 -8.64 -10.81 -7.07
C LYS A 75 -9.97 -10.63 -7.78
N ARG A 76 -10.16 -9.55 -8.57
CA ARG A 76 -11.41 -9.21 -9.28
C ARG A 76 -12.67 -9.31 -8.39
N SER A 77 -12.53 -8.99 -7.11
CA SER A 77 -13.65 -9.04 -6.17
C SER A 77 -14.59 -7.86 -6.41
N VAL A 78 -15.88 -8.13 -6.64
CA VAL A 78 -16.92 -7.11 -6.81
C VAL A 78 -17.00 -6.19 -5.59
N VAL A 79 -16.79 -6.73 -4.39
CA VAL A 79 -16.74 -5.94 -3.15
C VAL A 79 -15.57 -4.95 -3.16
N SER A 80 -14.40 -5.39 -3.63
CA SER A 80 -13.22 -4.52 -3.73
C SER A 80 -13.39 -3.41 -4.78
N ILE A 81 -14.10 -3.70 -5.87
CA ILE A 81 -14.46 -2.69 -6.88
C ILE A 81 -15.40 -1.63 -6.29
N LEU A 82 -16.45 -2.05 -5.56
CA LEU A 82 -17.37 -1.14 -4.88
C LEU A 82 -16.67 -0.29 -3.82
N MET A 83 -15.82 -0.90 -3.00
CA MET A 83 -15.03 -0.19 -1.98
C MET A 83 -14.05 0.80 -2.62
N SER A 84 -13.41 0.43 -3.73
CA SER A 84 -12.53 1.33 -4.50
C SER A 84 -13.28 2.56 -5.00
N LEU A 85 -14.49 2.39 -5.55
CA LEU A 85 -15.32 3.52 -6.01
C LEU A 85 -15.68 4.46 -4.85
N LEU A 86 -16.09 3.90 -3.71
CA LEU A 86 -16.37 4.67 -2.49
C LEU A 86 -15.14 5.43 -1.98
N LEU A 87 -13.98 4.78 -1.96
CA LEU A 87 -12.71 5.38 -1.58
C LEU A 87 -12.29 6.50 -2.53
N ILE A 88 -12.50 6.37 -3.84
CA ILE A 88 -12.22 7.45 -4.80
C ILE A 88 -13.05 8.68 -4.45
N VAL A 89 -14.35 8.52 -4.19
CA VAL A 89 -15.22 9.64 -3.78
C VAL A 89 -14.72 10.28 -2.49
N ALA A 90 -14.35 9.48 -1.49
CA ALA A 90 -13.83 9.98 -0.23
C ALA A 90 -12.51 10.74 -0.38
N VAL A 91 -11.58 10.23 -1.21
CA VAL A 91 -10.29 10.88 -1.52
C VAL A 91 -10.50 12.20 -2.25
N VAL A 92 -11.38 12.24 -3.26
CA VAL A 92 -11.69 13.48 -4.01
C VAL A 92 -12.34 14.52 -3.09
N TYR A 93 -13.27 14.11 -2.23
CA TYR A 93 -13.92 15.00 -1.28
C TYR A 93 -12.93 15.58 -0.26
N THR A 94 -12.05 14.75 0.30
CA THR A 94 -11.03 15.21 1.25
C THR A 94 -9.97 16.10 0.59
N ALA A 95 -9.55 15.80 -0.65
CA ALA A 95 -8.70 16.69 -1.43
C ALA A 95 -9.35 18.07 -1.64
N TRP A 96 -10.65 18.09 -1.90
CA TRP A 96 -11.41 19.33 -2.07
C TRP A 96 -11.48 20.16 -0.78
N LEU A 97 -11.69 19.52 0.37
CA LEU A 97 -11.66 20.21 1.68
C LEU A 97 -10.30 20.86 1.94
N ILE A 98 -9.22 20.13 1.67
CA ILE A 98 -7.84 20.64 1.81
C ILE A 98 -7.60 21.83 0.88
N ALA A 99 -8.04 21.74 -0.38
CA ALA A 99 -7.90 22.84 -1.35
C ALA A 99 -8.65 24.11 -0.92
N LEU A 100 -9.74 23.96 -0.17
CA LEU A 100 -10.49 25.07 0.43
C LEU A 100 -9.89 25.59 1.75
N GLY A 101 -8.79 25.01 2.22
CA GLY A 101 -8.16 25.35 3.50
C GLY A 101 -9.00 24.97 4.72
N LYS A 102 -9.88 23.98 4.58
CA LYS A 102 -10.71 23.43 5.67
C LYS A 102 -10.07 22.16 6.23
#